data_AF-A0A7W3FPK2-F1
#
_entry.id   AF-A0A7W3FPK2-F1
#
_cell.length_a   1.000
_cell.length_b   1.000
_cell.length_c   1.000
_cell.angle_alpha   90.00
_cell.angle_beta   90.00
_cell.angle_gamma   90.00
#
_symmetry.space_group_name_H-M   'P 1'
#
loop_
_entity.id
_entity.type
_entity.pdbx_description
1 polymer ?
#
loop_
_entity_poly.entity_id
_entity_poly.type
_entity_poly.pdbx_seq_one_letter_code
_entity_poly.pdbx_strand_id
1 'polypeptide(L)'
;MPSLSLPVSAYVPQTSIAHRPGSPGTLGCSPLHAQASAIFFRSSATTPLFEDESHLPCFDLDYKGEKFVAGRACAQMLSASEEVTMKDERTSASTLFFSAANPTDPATRARFARAYENHAYDGQSIRREIGQEVLARSRETAGRLAAAVPREQVLRNQAKFINPLDGSGNAYLHARDNRHERMLAMDGPIHTFLPGYATGDRYSLILAMLIDPRLHVSVAYSVGNQHEQDCAREAADVIRTALQRNGEPDAANRVSIHEYSGPSLKAARESLDSAETRGHFKLIDGSGSPLSTLAPTDRDPHVFHISATTELIARRFRQEQAHAAPLRPDAPMFKLVRGKLDALVPAEERHRIDALVDQVIAEQDITTGSAGLWIADREFANARESEAISRPAMFEQIADSLKAAGTPVYCIADTYINRVKDDDGRIRLFDRHPYRPEMHPHIGRFWAAEVDGKRPLAPRENQWYFMNRLLEKVGGPLIGIRSGALEPFALMGHQVIYLEHDHMFTPERHACWQNVIPYHRLVTAHTTGYLGMGTEVSRASLIDQVINTNLAMKQGLGPLYQGYPRASSATAVHARQRLDTINEDLQAGVLNHHELELLHAMVRGREPAWQAANRLWNPPAGTLPAPA
;
A
#
# COMPACT_ATOMS: atom_id res chain seq x y z
N MET A 1 -72.31 -49.43 18.44
CA MET A 1 -72.36 -50.13 17.14
C MET A 1 -71.32 -49.51 16.21
N PRO A 2 -70.67 -50.34 15.40
CA PRO A 2 -69.32 -50.16 14.82
C PRO A 2 -69.36 -49.17 13.64
N SER A 3 -68.25 -48.63 13.12
CA SER A 3 -67.31 -49.34 12.27
C SER A 3 -66.14 -48.42 11.87
N LEU A 4 -64.89 -48.88 12.04
CA LEU A 4 -63.96 -49.33 10.98
C LEU A 4 -63.22 -48.15 10.32
N SER A 5 -61.90 -48.09 10.17
CA SER A 5 -60.83 -49.11 10.18
C SER A 5 -59.50 -48.33 10.07
N LEU A 6 -58.52 -48.43 10.99
CA LEU A 6 -57.42 -49.44 11.08
C LEU A 6 -56.28 -49.22 10.04
N PRO A 7 -55.07 -49.78 10.23
CA PRO A 7 -54.07 -49.67 11.31
C PRO A 7 -52.63 -49.43 10.73
N VAL A 8 -51.55 -49.29 11.51
CA VAL A 8 -50.49 -50.31 11.80
C VAL A 8 -49.30 -49.48 12.33
N SER A 9 -48.92 -49.49 13.62
CA SER A 9 -48.06 -50.47 14.33
C SER A 9 -46.70 -50.67 13.63
N ALA A 10 -45.51 -50.72 14.22
CA ALA A 10 -45.01 -50.66 15.57
C ALA A 10 -43.49 -50.43 15.47
N TYR A 11 -42.95 -49.80 16.51
CA TYR A 11 -41.74 -50.21 17.23
C TYR A 11 -40.87 -51.33 16.59
N VAL A 12 -39.64 -50.97 16.21
CA VAL A 12 -38.47 -51.85 16.01
C VAL A 12 -37.23 -51.01 16.43
N PRO A 13 -36.23 -51.58 17.11
CA PRO A 13 -35.62 -51.04 18.33
C PRO A 13 -34.40 -50.13 18.13
N GLN A 14 -33.98 -49.49 19.24
CA GLN A 14 -32.61 -49.02 19.45
C GLN A 14 -31.61 -50.11 19.07
N THR A 15 -31.06 -50.03 17.86
CA THR A 15 -29.81 -50.70 17.52
C THR A 15 -28.69 -49.72 17.81
N SER A 16 -27.91 -50.07 18.82
CA SER A 16 -26.57 -49.55 18.99
C SER A 16 -25.83 -49.73 17.67
N ILE A 17 -25.34 -48.63 17.10
CA ILE A 17 -24.30 -48.72 16.09
C ILE A 17 -23.05 -49.14 16.86
N ALA A 18 -22.79 -50.44 16.81
CA ALA A 18 -21.58 -51.06 17.29
C ALA A 18 -20.36 -50.31 16.73
N HIS A 19 -19.45 -49.95 17.63
CA HIS A 19 -18.06 -49.69 17.29
C HIS A 19 -17.55 -50.83 16.38
N ARG A 20 -17.21 -50.50 15.13
CA ARG A 20 -16.25 -51.28 14.37
C ARG A 20 -14.85 -50.71 14.62
N PRO A 21 -13.95 -51.46 15.26
CA PRO A 21 -12.54 -51.13 15.30
C PRO A 21 -11.87 -51.57 14.00
N GLY A 22 -10.99 -50.72 13.45
CA GLY A 22 -9.98 -51.12 12.46
C GLY A 22 -10.41 -51.01 11.00
N SER A 23 -10.13 -49.86 10.38
CA SER A 23 -9.55 -49.81 9.04
C SER A 23 -8.60 -48.60 8.96
N PRO A 24 -7.51 -48.72 8.19
CA PRO A 24 -6.22 -48.12 8.52
C PRO A 24 -6.12 -46.68 8.03
N GLY A 25 -5.62 -45.80 8.90
CA GLY A 25 -4.99 -44.53 8.56
C GLY A 25 -5.64 -43.73 7.44
N THR A 26 -6.74 -43.03 7.73
CA THR A 26 -7.05 -41.78 7.02
C THR A 26 -5.88 -40.83 7.23
N LEU A 27 -4.98 -40.75 6.25
CA LEU A 27 -4.00 -39.68 6.11
C LEU A 27 -4.78 -38.37 6.08
N GLY A 28 -4.34 -37.43 6.92
CA GLY A 28 -5.21 -36.41 7.49
C GLY A 28 -5.79 -35.43 6.47
N CYS A 29 -7.12 -35.32 6.48
CA CYS A 29 -7.76 -34.05 6.19
C CYS A 29 -7.19 -33.00 7.15
N SER A 30 -6.85 -31.80 6.67
CA SER A 30 -6.38 -30.74 7.56
C SER A 30 -7.48 -30.42 8.61
N PRO A 31 -7.11 -30.00 9.84
CA PRO A 31 -8.08 -29.61 10.86
C PRO A 31 -9.10 -28.56 10.37
N LEU A 32 -8.66 -27.69 9.45
CA LEU A 32 -9.46 -26.69 8.74
C LEU A 32 -10.62 -27.32 7.93
N HIS A 33 -10.39 -28.48 7.28
CA HIS A 33 -11.41 -29.20 6.50
C HIS A 33 -12.52 -29.79 7.37
N ALA A 34 -12.15 -30.37 8.52
CA ALA A 34 -13.12 -30.91 9.48
C ALA A 34 -13.95 -29.79 10.13
N GLN A 35 -13.32 -28.63 10.38
CA GLN A 35 -13.97 -27.44 10.94
C GLN A 35 -14.93 -26.78 9.96
N ALA A 36 -14.57 -26.64 8.69
CA ALA A 36 -15.44 -26.07 7.66
C ALA A 36 -16.68 -26.94 7.40
N SER A 37 -16.51 -28.27 7.33
CA SER A 37 -17.62 -29.20 7.10
C SER A 37 -18.65 -29.19 8.24
N ALA A 38 -18.23 -29.05 9.51
CA ALA A 38 -19.13 -29.02 10.66
C ALA A 38 -20.00 -27.75 10.74
N ILE A 39 -19.52 -26.63 10.20
CA ILE A 39 -20.20 -25.32 10.27
C ILE A 39 -21.33 -25.23 9.23
N PHE A 40 -21.14 -25.79 8.03
CA PHE A 40 -22.03 -25.55 6.88
C PHE A 40 -22.99 -26.70 6.56
N PHE A 41 -22.74 -27.95 6.99
CA PHE A 41 -23.64 -29.08 6.67
C PHE A 41 -24.97 -29.13 7.44
N ARG A 42 -25.19 -28.22 8.40
CA ARG A 42 -26.50 -28.02 9.03
C ARG A 42 -26.70 -26.56 9.43
N SER A 43 -27.13 -25.72 8.52
CA SER A 43 -28.07 -24.64 8.87
C SER A 43 -29.41 -25.01 8.27
N SER A 44 -30.46 -24.92 9.08
CA SER A 44 -31.82 -25.41 8.86
C SER A 44 -32.44 -25.06 7.50
N ALA A 45 -33.51 -25.79 7.16
CA ALA A 45 -34.34 -25.70 5.94
C ALA A 45 -35.02 -24.34 5.65
N THR A 46 -34.48 -23.23 6.17
CA THR A 46 -35.12 -21.90 6.13
C THR A 46 -34.17 -20.77 5.72
N THR A 47 -32.92 -21.04 5.36
CA THR A 47 -32.09 -20.03 4.68
C THR A 47 -32.43 -20.09 3.19
N PRO A 48 -32.95 -19.02 2.57
CA PRO A 48 -33.22 -19.06 1.14
C PRO A 48 -31.87 -19.17 0.40
N LEU A 49 -31.69 -20.31 -0.25
CA LEU A 49 -30.76 -20.50 -1.36
C LEU A 49 -31.17 -19.50 -2.45
N PHE A 50 -30.59 -18.32 -2.44
CA PHE A 50 -30.54 -17.50 -3.64
C PHE A 50 -29.28 -17.87 -4.42
N GLU A 51 -29.52 -18.21 -5.68
CA GLU A 51 -28.59 -18.37 -6.81
C GLU A 51 -28.05 -19.79 -7.05
N ASP A 52 -28.63 -20.40 -8.08
CA ASP A 52 -28.12 -21.42 -9.01
C ASP A 52 -26.80 -22.11 -8.58
N GLU A 53 -26.88 -23.39 -8.20
CA GLU A 53 -25.73 -24.22 -7.80
C GLU A 53 -24.62 -24.29 -8.86
N SER A 54 -24.93 -23.97 -10.13
CA SER A 54 -23.98 -23.94 -11.24
C SER A 54 -22.93 -22.82 -11.17
N HIS A 55 -23.07 -21.86 -10.24
CA HIS A 55 -22.14 -20.74 -10.04
C HIS A 55 -21.32 -20.81 -8.73
N LEU A 56 -21.42 -21.91 -7.99
CA LEU A 56 -20.69 -22.10 -6.74
C LEU A 56 -19.27 -22.62 -7.01
N PRO A 57 -18.21 -22.03 -6.39
CA PRO A 57 -16.85 -22.48 -6.60
C PRO A 57 -16.68 -23.92 -6.10
N CYS A 58 -16.15 -24.78 -6.98
CA CYS A 58 -15.85 -26.18 -6.71
C CYS A 58 -14.33 -26.34 -6.57
N PHE A 59 -13.90 -26.99 -5.49
CA PHE A 59 -12.48 -27.27 -5.17
C PHE A 59 -12.23 -28.77 -5.23
N ASP A 60 -11.06 -29.21 -5.69
CA ASP A 60 -10.74 -30.64 -5.72
C ASP A 60 -10.25 -31.10 -4.34
N LEU A 61 -10.87 -32.16 -3.80
CA LEU A 61 -10.59 -32.69 -2.44
C LEU A 61 -9.34 -33.59 -2.41
N ASP A 62 -9.01 -34.22 -3.54
CA ASP A 62 -7.90 -35.16 -3.64
C ASP A 62 -7.39 -35.34 -5.09
N TYR A 63 -6.32 -36.12 -5.22
CA TYR A 63 -5.70 -36.50 -6.49
C TYR A 63 -6.61 -37.35 -7.40
N LYS A 64 -7.82 -37.72 -6.96
CA LYS A 64 -8.81 -38.49 -7.72
C LYS A 64 -9.92 -37.60 -8.29
N GLY A 65 -9.93 -36.30 -8.01
CA GLY A 65 -10.84 -35.33 -8.63
C GLY A 65 -12.25 -35.32 -8.03
N GLU A 66 -12.43 -35.73 -6.77
CA GLU A 66 -13.69 -35.50 -6.07
C GLU A 66 -13.88 -34.00 -5.79
N LYS A 67 -15.02 -33.44 -6.25
CA LYS A 67 -15.30 -32.00 -6.15
C LYS A 67 -16.04 -31.64 -4.87
N PHE A 68 -15.51 -30.68 -4.13
CA PHE A 68 -16.16 -29.99 -3.01
C PHE A 68 -16.82 -28.69 -3.49
N VAL A 69 -18.14 -28.60 -3.38
CA VAL A 69 -18.87 -27.35 -3.63
C VAL A 69 -18.82 -26.51 -2.35
N ALA A 70 -17.89 -25.55 -2.27
CA ALA A 70 -17.88 -24.61 -1.15
C ALA A 70 -18.85 -23.47 -1.48
N GLY A 71 -19.90 -23.31 -0.67
CA GLY A 71 -20.72 -22.09 -0.76
C GLY A 71 -19.83 -20.84 -0.67
N ARG A 72 -20.23 -19.74 -1.32
CA ARG A 72 -19.46 -18.48 -1.44
C ARG A 72 -18.90 -17.95 -0.10
N ALA A 73 -19.63 -18.14 0.99
CA ALA A 73 -19.22 -17.78 2.35
C ALA A 73 -18.10 -18.68 2.90
N CYS A 74 -18.08 -19.97 2.53
CA CYS A 74 -17.06 -20.94 2.94
C CYS A 74 -15.70 -20.61 2.30
N ALA A 75 -15.65 -20.34 0.99
CA ALA A 75 -14.41 -19.90 0.32
C ALA A 75 -13.87 -18.58 0.90
N GLN A 76 -14.77 -17.64 1.22
CA GLN A 76 -14.42 -16.38 1.89
C GLN A 76 -13.91 -16.56 3.33
N MET A 77 -14.28 -17.65 4.01
CA MET A 77 -13.88 -17.94 5.40
C MET A 77 -12.65 -18.84 5.48
N LEU A 78 -12.48 -19.76 4.54
CA LEU A 78 -11.24 -20.54 4.35
C LEU A 78 -10.07 -19.65 3.92
N SER A 79 -10.35 -18.45 3.40
CA SER A 79 -9.37 -17.43 3.08
C SER A 79 -8.87 -16.62 4.31
N ALA A 80 -9.13 -17.05 5.55
CA ALA A 80 -8.97 -16.18 6.72
C ALA A 80 -7.80 -16.52 7.66
N SER A 81 -7.26 -17.74 7.66
CA SER A 81 -6.18 -18.02 8.63
C SER A 81 -5.47 -19.34 8.34
N GLU A 82 -4.15 -19.29 8.30
CA GLU A 82 -3.36 -20.39 8.83
C GLU A 82 -2.44 -19.83 9.92
N GLU A 83 -2.58 -20.37 11.12
CA GLU A 83 -1.55 -20.20 12.14
C GLU A 83 -0.35 -21.03 11.71
N VAL A 84 0.81 -20.37 11.55
CA VAL A 84 2.05 -21.00 11.09
C VAL A 84 2.48 -22.11 12.05
N THR A 85 2.08 -23.35 11.75
CA THR A 85 2.53 -24.54 12.50
C THR A 85 3.88 -25.01 11.99
N MET A 86 4.79 -25.27 12.93
CA MET A 86 6.15 -25.74 12.66
C MET A 86 6.14 -27.11 12.00
N LYS A 87 6.72 -27.22 10.80
CA LYS A 87 7.27 -28.48 10.32
C LYS A 87 8.70 -28.25 9.84
N ASP A 88 9.61 -29.02 10.42
CA ASP A 88 10.98 -29.16 9.95
C ASP A 88 10.96 -29.88 8.60
N GLU A 89 11.38 -29.22 7.54
CA GLU A 89 11.88 -29.89 6.35
C GLU A 89 12.79 -28.96 5.53
N ARG A 90 13.76 -29.57 4.85
CA ARG A 90 15.04 -29.00 4.44
C ARG A 90 14.91 -27.84 3.44
N THR A 91 15.58 -26.75 3.77
CA THR A 91 15.76 -25.53 2.97
C THR A 91 16.46 -25.82 1.63
N SER A 92 15.77 -25.54 0.51
CA SER A 92 16.42 -25.33 -0.79
C SER A 92 16.84 -23.86 -0.91
N ALA A 93 17.99 -23.59 -1.52
CA ALA A 93 18.72 -22.32 -1.50
C ALA A 93 18.05 -21.12 -2.21
N SER A 94 16.74 -21.14 -2.48
CA SER A 94 15.99 -20.09 -3.18
C SER A 94 15.25 -19.09 -2.27
N THR A 95 15.36 -19.22 -0.94
CA THR A 95 14.70 -18.36 0.07
C THR A 95 15.64 -17.37 0.77
N LEU A 96 16.74 -16.98 0.13
CA LEU A 96 17.80 -16.17 0.74
C LEU A 96 17.56 -14.65 0.71
N PHE A 97 16.33 -14.14 0.74
CA PHE A 97 16.11 -12.71 0.99
C PHE A 97 14.89 -12.45 1.86
N PHE A 98 15.07 -12.61 3.17
CA PHE A 98 14.10 -12.11 4.15
C PHE A 98 14.73 -11.40 5.33
N SER A 99 14.12 -10.28 5.72
CA SER A 99 14.08 -9.87 7.12
C SER A 99 12.84 -9.03 7.45
N ALA A 100 12.11 -9.55 8.44
CA ALA A 100 11.28 -8.89 9.45
C ALA A 100 11.61 -7.40 9.65
N ALA A 101 10.60 -6.52 9.73
CA ALA A 101 10.79 -5.11 10.06
C ALA A 101 11.52 -4.92 11.40
N ASN A 102 12.83 -4.74 11.34
CA ASN A 102 13.67 -4.20 12.40
C ASN A 102 13.39 -4.71 13.85
N PRO A 103 13.08 -6.01 14.14
CA PRO A 103 13.04 -6.42 15.53
C PRO A 103 14.50 -6.56 15.98
N THR A 104 14.88 -5.76 16.98
CA THR A 104 16.12 -5.96 17.74
C THR A 104 16.16 -7.35 18.36
N ASP A 105 15.00 -7.94 18.63
CA ASP A 105 14.81 -9.27 19.18
C ASP A 105 14.93 -10.40 18.13
N PRO A 106 15.88 -11.34 18.29
CA PRO A 106 16.03 -12.52 17.43
C PRO A 106 14.79 -13.42 17.35
N ALA A 107 13.99 -13.54 18.41
CA ALA A 107 12.82 -14.42 18.42
C ALA A 107 11.71 -13.92 17.49
N THR A 108 11.47 -12.61 17.47
CA THR A 108 10.55 -11.95 16.56
C THR A 108 11.03 -12.06 15.11
N ARG A 109 12.34 -11.93 14.87
CA ARG A 109 12.94 -12.13 13.55
C ARG A 109 12.69 -13.55 13.01
N ALA A 110 12.89 -14.57 13.84
CA ALA A 110 12.63 -15.97 13.46
C ALA A 110 11.16 -16.22 13.12
N ARG A 111 10.21 -15.59 13.83
CA ARG A 111 8.77 -15.70 13.52
C ARG A 111 8.44 -15.14 12.13
N PHE A 112 9.00 -13.99 11.78
CA PHE A 112 8.81 -13.38 10.46
C PHE A 112 9.45 -14.19 9.34
N ALA A 113 10.67 -14.72 9.53
CA ALA A 113 11.33 -15.56 8.53
C ALA A 113 10.45 -16.77 8.16
N ARG A 114 9.89 -17.45 9.16
CA ARG A 114 8.97 -18.58 8.97
C ARG A 114 7.64 -18.19 8.32
N ALA A 115 7.07 -17.06 8.72
CA ALA A 115 5.83 -16.56 8.10
C ALA A 115 6.04 -16.29 6.59
N TYR A 116 7.23 -15.82 6.22
CA TYR A 116 7.61 -15.61 4.83
C TYR A 116 7.96 -16.89 4.07
N GLU A 117 8.57 -17.89 4.71
CA GLU A 117 8.72 -19.24 4.14
C GLU A 117 7.34 -19.85 3.84
N ASN A 118 6.36 -19.66 4.72
CA ASN A 118 4.96 -20.06 4.50
C ASN A 118 4.21 -19.15 3.52
N HIS A 119 4.77 -17.97 3.20
CA HIS A 119 4.30 -17.08 2.15
C HIS A 119 4.79 -17.55 0.76
N ALA A 120 5.79 -18.44 0.71
CA ALA A 120 6.23 -19.05 -0.54
C ALA A 120 5.08 -19.91 -1.11
N TYR A 121 4.71 -19.60 -2.34
CA TYR A 121 3.60 -20.24 -3.04
C TYR A 121 3.73 -21.76 -3.09
N ASP A 122 2.67 -22.43 -2.63
CA ASP A 122 2.49 -23.85 -2.83
C ASP A 122 1.70 -24.06 -4.13
N GLY A 123 2.42 -24.40 -5.19
CA GLY A 123 1.92 -24.51 -6.56
C GLY A 123 0.92 -25.64 -6.83
N GLN A 124 0.71 -26.53 -5.86
CA GLN A 124 -0.26 -27.64 -5.93
C GLN A 124 -1.31 -27.57 -4.81
N SER A 125 -1.53 -26.38 -4.22
CA SER A 125 -2.43 -26.22 -3.08
C SER A 125 -3.77 -25.57 -3.39
N ILE A 126 -4.75 -25.86 -2.53
CA ILE A 126 -6.03 -25.14 -2.39
C ILE A 126 -5.82 -23.62 -2.28
N ARG A 127 -4.66 -23.15 -1.79
CA ARG A 127 -4.39 -21.71 -1.68
C ARG A 127 -4.32 -21.03 -3.03
N ARG A 128 -3.74 -21.71 -4.02
CA ARG A 128 -3.69 -21.22 -5.39
C ARG A 128 -5.10 -21.14 -5.98
N GLU A 129 -5.93 -22.15 -5.77
CA GLU A 129 -7.32 -22.17 -6.23
C GLU A 129 -8.13 -21.02 -5.62
N ILE A 130 -7.97 -20.78 -4.31
CA ILE A 130 -8.58 -19.63 -3.62
C ILE A 130 -8.09 -18.32 -4.25
N GLY A 131 -6.79 -18.16 -4.47
CA GLY A 131 -6.23 -16.97 -5.10
C GLY A 131 -6.77 -16.73 -6.52
N GLN A 132 -6.86 -17.80 -7.32
CA GLN A 132 -7.41 -17.76 -8.68
C GLN A 132 -8.89 -17.37 -8.70
N GLU A 133 -9.68 -17.88 -7.76
CA GLU A 133 -11.09 -17.51 -7.59
C GLU A 133 -11.23 -16.03 -7.18
N VAL A 134 -10.39 -15.54 -6.27
CA VAL A 134 -10.35 -14.11 -5.91
C VAL A 134 -10.06 -13.26 -7.14
N LEU A 135 -9.07 -13.63 -7.95
CA LEU A 135 -8.72 -12.93 -9.18
C LEU A 135 -9.85 -12.98 -10.22
N ALA A 136 -10.49 -14.15 -10.41
CA ALA A 136 -11.63 -14.30 -11.31
C ALA A 136 -12.79 -13.36 -10.93
N ARG A 137 -13.08 -13.24 -9.63
CA ARG A 137 -14.09 -12.30 -9.12
C ARG A 137 -13.71 -10.83 -9.29
N SER A 138 -12.43 -10.51 -9.13
CA SER A 138 -11.95 -9.15 -9.44
C SER A 138 -12.19 -8.82 -10.91
N ARG A 139 -11.97 -9.76 -11.85
CA ARG A 139 -12.27 -9.56 -13.27
C ARG A 139 -13.77 -9.36 -13.53
N GLU A 140 -14.62 -10.21 -12.94
CA GLU A 140 -16.08 -10.07 -13.09
C GLU A 140 -16.57 -8.71 -12.53
N THR A 141 -16.07 -8.33 -11.36
CA THR A 141 -16.38 -7.05 -10.73
C THR A 141 -15.89 -5.87 -11.56
N ALA A 142 -14.69 -5.95 -12.15
CA ALA A 142 -14.17 -4.93 -13.07
C ALA A 142 -15.09 -4.72 -14.28
N GLY A 143 -15.64 -5.80 -14.84
CA GLY A 143 -16.62 -5.74 -15.92
C GLY A 143 -17.93 -5.07 -15.50
N ARG A 144 -18.46 -5.43 -14.33
CA ARG A 144 -19.67 -4.79 -13.76
C ARG A 144 -19.43 -3.32 -13.46
N LEU A 145 -18.29 -2.97 -12.89
CA LEU A 145 -17.92 -1.59 -12.61
C LEU A 145 -17.74 -0.77 -13.88
N ALA A 146 -17.19 -1.33 -14.96
CA ALA A 146 -17.09 -0.63 -16.25
C ALA A 146 -18.47 -0.30 -16.84
N ALA A 147 -19.48 -1.13 -16.60
CA ALA A 147 -20.86 -0.81 -17.00
C ALA A 147 -21.49 0.33 -16.16
N ALA A 148 -21.06 0.48 -14.89
CA ALA A 148 -21.55 1.52 -13.99
C ALA A 148 -20.74 2.83 -14.09
N VAL A 149 -19.45 2.75 -14.43
CA VAL A 149 -18.51 3.86 -14.55
C VAL A 149 -18.14 4.02 -16.03
N PRO A 150 -18.85 4.88 -16.77
CA PRO A 150 -18.63 5.03 -18.20
C PRO A 150 -17.27 5.70 -18.49
N ARG A 151 -16.74 5.50 -19.70
CA ARG A 151 -15.44 6.06 -20.13
C ARG A 151 -15.33 7.56 -19.92
N GLU A 152 -16.42 8.29 -20.13
CA GLU A 152 -16.50 9.74 -19.92
C GLU A 152 -16.21 10.11 -18.46
N GLN A 153 -16.63 9.29 -17.49
CA GLN A 153 -16.29 9.50 -16.08
C GLN A 153 -14.79 9.31 -15.84
N VAL A 154 -14.19 8.26 -16.41
CA VAL A 154 -12.75 7.99 -16.29
C VAL A 154 -11.93 9.14 -16.88
N LEU A 155 -12.34 9.66 -18.05
CA LEU A 155 -11.74 10.84 -18.67
C LEU A 155 -11.85 12.09 -17.78
N ARG A 156 -13.04 12.35 -17.22
CA ARG A 156 -13.24 13.48 -16.28
C ARG A 156 -12.36 13.36 -15.04
N ASN A 157 -12.14 12.16 -14.54
CA ASN A 157 -11.23 11.94 -13.41
C ASN A 157 -9.79 12.30 -13.78
N GLN A 158 -9.31 11.92 -14.96
CA GLN A 158 -7.94 12.25 -15.39
C GLN A 158 -7.73 13.73 -15.68
N ALA A 159 -8.80 14.48 -16.01
CA ALA A 159 -8.74 15.92 -16.23
C ALA A 159 -8.52 16.73 -14.94
N LYS A 160 -8.61 16.10 -13.76
CA LYS A 160 -8.55 16.81 -12.47
C LYS A 160 -7.16 17.40 -12.22
N PHE A 161 -7.18 18.70 -11.96
CA PHE A 161 -5.97 19.51 -11.74
C PHE A 161 -5.03 19.54 -12.95
N ILE A 162 -5.57 19.31 -14.16
CA ILE A 162 -4.86 19.41 -15.42
C ILE A 162 -5.36 20.64 -16.18
N ASN A 163 -4.44 21.37 -16.81
CA ASN A 163 -4.76 22.39 -17.77
C ASN A 163 -5.23 21.72 -19.08
N PRO A 164 -6.48 21.95 -19.52
CA PRO A 164 -7.03 21.27 -20.69
C PRO A 164 -6.36 21.68 -22.02
N LEU A 165 -5.64 22.81 -22.06
CA LEU A 165 -5.02 23.32 -23.28
C LEU A 165 -3.73 22.59 -23.66
N ASP A 166 -2.90 22.28 -22.68
CA ASP A 166 -1.56 21.71 -22.88
C ASP A 166 -1.33 20.40 -22.10
N GLY A 167 -2.33 19.96 -21.32
CA GLY A 167 -2.25 18.79 -20.47
C GLY A 167 -1.31 18.96 -19.26
N SER A 168 -0.78 20.16 -19.02
CA SER A 168 0.12 20.42 -17.90
C SER A 168 -0.60 20.37 -16.56
N GLY A 169 0.13 20.00 -15.53
CA GLY A 169 -0.37 20.02 -14.17
C GLY A 169 -0.60 21.42 -13.62
N ASN A 170 -1.75 21.66 -13.00
CA ASN A 170 -2.00 22.91 -12.28
C ASN A 170 -1.03 23.05 -11.09
N ALA A 171 -0.52 24.27 -10.88
CA ALA A 171 0.24 24.59 -9.68
C ALA A 171 -0.61 24.39 -8.42
N TYR A 172 0.02 23.98 -7.32
CA TYR A 172 -0.66 23.87 -6.04
C TYR A 172 0.17 24.50 -4.93
N LEU A 173 -0.46 25.42 -4.21
CA LEU A 173 -0.02 25.89 -2.91
C LEU A 173 -1.16 25.69 -1.90
N HIS A 174 -0.80 25.57 -0.63
CA HIS A 174 -1.81 25.53 0.41
C HIS A 174 -2.62 26.82 0.37
N ALA A 175 -3.93 26.77 0.67
CA ALA A 175 -4.83 27.92 0.50
C ALA A 175 -4.31 29.21 1.17
N ARG A 176 -3.67 29.08 2.34
CA ARG A 176 -3.07 30.19 3.09
C ARG A 176 -1.83 30.81 2.42
N ASP A 177 -1.12 30.04 1.60
CA ASP A 177 0.14 30.42 0.96
C ASP A 177 -0.09 31.07 -0.42
N ASN A 178 -1.30 30.95 -1.00
CA ASN A 178 -1.63 31.46 -2.35
C ASN A 178 -1.28 32.94 -2.55
N ARG A 179 -1.54 33.79 -1.54
CA ARG A 179 -1.21 35.23 -1.62
C ARG A 179 0.30 35.52 -1.66
N HIS A 180 1.12 34.55 -1.25
CA HIS A 180 2.57 34.64 -1.17
C HIS A 180 3.27 33.93 -2.34
N GLU A 181 2.54 33.40 -3.33
CA GLU A 181 3.10 32.67 -4.47
C GLU A 181 4.25 33.41 -5.16
N ARG A 182 4.14 34.74 -5.29
CA ARG A 182 5.17 35.60 -5.90
C ARG A 182 6.54 35.46 -5.22
N MET A 183 6.58 35.18 -3.91
CA MET A 183 7.83 34.99 -3.16
C MET A 183 8.63 33.79 -3.65
N LEU A 184 7.98 32.76 -4.23
CA LEU A 184 8.68 31.60 -4.79
C LEU A 184 9.54 31.95 -6.02
N ALA A 185 9.19 33.04 -6.72
CA ALA A 185 9.92 33.56 -7.88
C ALA A 185 10.97 34.63 -7.52
N MET A 186 10.97 35.14 -6.29
CA MET A 186 11.90 36.19 -5.86
C MET A 186 13.26 35.63 -5.45
N ASP A 187 14.28 36.48 -5.54
CA ASP A 187 15.60 36.20 -4.98
C ASP A 187 15.56 36.37 -3.46
N GLY A 188 15.83 35.29 -2.73
CA GLY A 188 15.83 35.28 -1.27
C GLY A 188 15.54 33.90 -0.67
N PRO A 189 15.72 33.74 0.65
CA PRO A 189 15.40 32.50 1.34
C PRO A 189 13.89 32.23 1.32
N ILE A 190 13.54 30.96 1.18
CA ILE A 190 12.16 30.45 1.25
C ILE A 190 12.06 29.58 2.49
N HIS A 191 11.15 29.92 3.40
CA HIS A 191 11.00 29.20 4.66
C HIS A 191 9.80 28.27 4.60
N THR A 192 9.97 27.02 5.02
CA THR A 192 8.87 26.06 5.22
C THR A 192 8.92 25.41 6.60
N PHE A 193 7.84 24.72 6.95
CA PHE A 193 7.61 24.12 8.26
C PHE A 193 7.40 22.62 8.16
N LEU A 194 8.09 21.88 9.03
CA LEU A 194 7.93 20.45 9.23
C LEU A 194 7.54 20.17 10.69
N PRO A 195 6.33 19.68 10.97
CA PRO A 195 6.04 19.16 12.31
C PRO A 195 6.86 17.89 12.55
N GLY A 196 7.49 17.76 13.71
CA GLY A 196 8.43 16.68 14.04
C GLY A 196 7.83 15.28 13.92
N TYR A 197 6.53 15.13 14.11
CA TYR A 197 5.81 13.86 13.93
C TYR A 197 5.66 13.45 12.45
N ALA A 198 5.85 14.36 11.47
CA ALA A 198 5.68 14.08 10.04
C ALA A 198 6.96 13.47 9.43
N THR A 199 7.39 12.33 9.98
CA THR A 199 8.64 11.67 9.62
C THR A 199 8.75 11.24 8.15
N GLY A 200 7.62 11.12 7.43
CA GLY A 200 7.62 10.81 6.00
C GLY A 200 8.02 11.99 5.10
N ASP A 201 7.60 13.20 5.43
CA ASP A 201 7.79 14.37 4.55
C ASP A 201 9.23 14.90 4.55
N ARG A 202 10.05 14.50 5.54
CA ARG A 202 11.47 14.87 5.62
C ARG A 202 12.26 14.43 4.39
N TYR A 203 11.85 13.35 3.73
CA TYR A 203 12.55 12.81 2.58
C TYR A 203 12.32 13.61 1.30
N SER A 204 11.07 14.00 1.02
CA SER A 204 10.76 14.95 -0.06
C SER A 204 11.40 16.32 0.21
N LEU A 205 11.50 16.72 1.49
CA LEU A 205 12.23 17.93 1.89
C LEU A 205 13.73 17.87 1.58
N ILE A 206 14.41 16.76 1.84
CA ILE A 206 15.83 16.59 1.49
C ILE A 206 16.03 16.87 0.00
N LEU A 207 15.20 16.27 -0.86
CA LEU A 207 15.27 16.48 -2.30
C LEU A 207 14.97 17.93 -2.69
N ALA A 208 13.90 18.53 -2.13
CA ALA A 208 13.58 19.92 -2.38
C ALA A 208 14.72 20.86 -2.00
N MET A 209 15.39 20.61 -0.86
CA MET A 209 16.51 21.44 -0.39
C MET A 209 17.80 21.23 -1.18
N LEU A 210 18.05 20.02 -1.70
CA LEU A 210 19.19 19.73 -2.58
C LEU A 210 19.01 20.30 -3.99
N ILE A 211 17.76 20.49 -4.42
CA ILE A 211 17.42 21.07 -5.73
C ILE A 211 17.30 22.60 -5.64
N ASP A 212 16.69 23.14 -4.58
CA ASP A 212 16.57 24.59 -4.36
C ASP A 212 17.38 25.05 -3.13
N PRO A 213 18.57 25.66 -3.34
CA PRO A 213 19.44 26.10 -2.25
C PRO A 213 18.81 27.23 -1.42
N ARG A 214 17.76 27.89 -1.91
CA ARG A 214 17.02 28.93 -1.18
C ARG A 214 16.14 28.38 -0.07
N LEU A 215 15.85 27.07 -0.06
CA LEU A 215 14.90 26.49 0.89
C LEU A 215 15.55 26.32 2.27
N HIS A 216 14.87 26.87 3.29
CA HIS A 216 15.13 26.72 4.72
C HIS A 216 13.95 26.01 5.40
N VAL A 217 14.24 25.13 6.35
CA VAL A 217 13.23 24.33 7.06
C VAL A 217 13.25 24.64 8.55
N SER A 218 12.06 24.86 9.10
CA SER A 218 11.85 24.91 10.55
C SER A 218 11.14 23.64 10.99
N VAL A 219 11.81 22.83 11.80
CA VAL A 219 11.28 21.60 12.39
C VAL A 219 10.81 21.92 13.81
N ALA A 220 9.62 21.49 14.20
CA ALA A 220 9.12 21.77 15.55
C ALA A 220 8.50 20.58 16.26
N TYR A 221 8.53 20.60 17.59
CA TYR A 221 7.89 19.62 18.46
C TYR A 221 7.09 20.31 19.59
N SER A 222 6.09 19.61 20.12
CA SER A 222 5.30 20.11 21.26
C SER A 222 6.06 19.98 22.58
N VAL A 223 6.02 21.02 23.43
CA VAL A 223 6.64 20.97 24.77
C VAL A 223 6.06 19.81 25.58
N GLY A 224 6.93 19.02 26.21
CA GLY A 224 6.54 17.84 27.01
C GLY A 224 6.28 16.56 26.21
N ASN A 225 6.38 16.59 24.88
CA ASN A 225 6.25 15.39 24.04
C ASN A 225 7.63 14.86 23.61
N GLN A 226 8.18 13.91 24.38
CA GLN A 226 9.51 13.34 24.12
C GLN A 226 9.61 12.66 22.75
N HIS A 227 8.58 11.94 22.32
CA HIS A 227 8.59 11.26 21.04
C HIS A 227 8.68 12.25 19.87
N GLU A 228 7.88 13.32 19.88
CA GLU A 228 7.98 14.38 18.87
C GLU A 228 9.34 15.08 18.88
N GLN A 229 9.92 15.27 20.06
CA GLN A 229 11.25 15.88 20.20
C GLN A 229 12.33 15.00 19.55
N ASP A 230 12.32 13.69 19.84
CA ASP A 230 13.27 12.74 19.27
C ASP A 230 13.14 12.70 17.74
N CYS A 231 11.90 12.64 17.22
CA CYS A 231 11.64 12.66 15.77
C CYS A 231 12.06 13.98 15.11
N ALA A 232 11.86 15.13 15.77
CA ALA A 232 12.27 16.43 15.26
C ALA A 232 13.80 16.56 15.17
N ARG A 233 14.53 16.09 16.19
CA ARG A 233 16.00 16.06 16.19
C ARG A 233 16.53 15.12 15.11
N GLU A 234 15.98 13.91 15.03
CA GLU A 234 16.34 12.95 13.98
C GLU A 234 16.11 13.54 12.58
N ALA A 235 14.97 14.19 12.35
CA ALA A 235 14.68 14.83 11.06
C ALA A 235 15.70 15.93 10.73
N ALA A 236 16.03 16.79 11.69
CA ALA A 236 17.02 17.85 11.48
C ALA A 236 18.42 17.29 11.17
N ASP A 237 18.86 16.28 11.92
CA ASP A 237 20.17 15.64 11.74
C ASP A 237 20.28 14.93 10.40
N VAL A 238 19.24 14.19 9.99
CA VAL A 238 19.19 13.52 8.68
C VAL A 238 19.25 14.54 7.55
N ILE A 239 18.47 15.63 7.63
CA ILE A 239 18.48 16.68 6.59
C ILE A 239 19.85 17.36 6.52
N ARG A 240 20.42 17.79 7.66
CA ARG A 240 21.73 18.45 7.71
C ARG A 240 22.83 17.54 7.17
N THR A 241 22.82 16.26 7.55
CA THR A 241 23.78 15.27 7.04
C THR A 241 23.67 15.13 5.52
N ALA A 242 22.44 15.08 4.98
CA ALA A 242 22.24 14.97 3.55
C ALA A 242 22.78 16.20 2.79
N LEU A 243 22.58 17.41 3.32
CA LEU A 243 23.15 18.64 2.77
C LEU A 243 24.69 18.63 2.84
N GLN A 244 25.27 18.23 3.98
CA GLN A 244 26.72 18.14 4.17
C GLN A 244 27.37 17.13 3.22
N ARG A 245 26.80 15.93 3.07
CA ARG A 245 27.30 14.91 2.12
C ARG A 245 27.29 15.40 0.68
N ASN A 246 26.40 16.33 0.36
CA ASN A 246 26.29 16.96 -0.94
C ASN A 246 27.15 18.23 -1.11
N GLY A 247 27.97 18.57 -0.11
CA GLY A 247 28.82 19.75 -0.13
C GLY A 247 28.04 21.07 -0.13
N GLU A 248 26.79 21.06 0.32
CA GLU A 248 25.96 22.26 0.35
C GLU A 248 26.52 23.26 1.38
N PRO A 249 26.73 24.53 0.99
CA PRO A 249 27.17 25.55 1.93
C PRO A 249 26.08 25.79 2.98
N ASP A 250 26.52 26.16 4.19
CA ASP A 250 25.62 26.64 5.25
C ASP A 250 24.54 25.64 5.72
N ALA A 251 24.78 24.33 5.51
CA ALA A 251 23.82 23.26 5.85
C ALA A 251 23.24 23.36 7.28
N ALA A 252 24.04 23.79 8.26
CA ALA A 252 23.62 23.95 9.65
C ALA A 252 22.57 25.06 9.84
N ASN A 253 22.67 26.16 9.09
CA ASN A 253 21.77 27.31 9.21
C ASN A 253 20.56 27.23 8.28
N ARG A 254 20.48 26.21 7.42
CA ARG A 254 19.29 25.94 6.58
C ARG A 254 18.21 25.14 7.30
N VAL A 255 18.51 24.56 8.46
CA VAL A 255 17.58 23.76 9.26
C VAL A 255 17.59 24.25 10.70
N SER A 256 16.42 24.64 11.21
CA SER A 256 16.24 25.09 12.60
C SER A 256 15.26 24.18 13.35
N ILE A 257 15.48 24.03 14.65
CA ILE A 257 14.62 23.27 15.56
C ILE A 257 13.93 24.24 16.51
N HIS A 258 12.62 24.09 16.67
CA HIS A 258 11.79 24.92 17.55
C HIS A 258 11.00 24.07 18.53
N GLU A 259 10.80 24.57 19.74
CA GLU A 259 9.77 24.05 20.64
C GLU A 259 8.49 24.87 20.51
N TYR A 260 7.34 24.21 20.62
CA TYR A 260 6.02 24.82 20.54
C TYR A 260 5.24 24.63 21.85
N SER A 261 4.87 25.74 22.47
CA SER A 261 4.16 25.79 23.76
C SER A 261 2.64 25.96 23.64
N GLY A 262 2.11 26.09 22.43
CA GLY A 262 0.68 26.34 22.20
C GLY A 262 -0.17 25.06 22.24
N PRO A 263 -1.50 25.19 22.06
CA PRO A 263 -2.44 24.10 22.34
C PRO A 263 -2.30 22.86 21.43
N SER A 264 -1.98 23.07 20.14
CA SER A 264 -1.84 21.99 19.17
C SER A 264 -0.89 22.38 18.04
N LEU A 265 0.22 21.64 17.92
CA LEU A 265 1.16 21.81 16.81
C LEU A 265 0.51 21.51 15.46
N LYS A 266 -0.43 20.56 15.43
CA LYS A 266 -1.23 20.21 14.25
C LYS A 266 -2.12 21.37 13.79
N ALA A 267 -2.68 22.15 14.72
CA ALA A 267 -3.46 23.34 14.36
C ALA A 267 -2.57 24.53 14.01
N ALA A 268 -1.41 24.67 14.67
CA ALA A 268 -0.46 25.76 14.44
C ALA A 268 -0.03 25.87 12.97
N ARG A 269 0.12 24.74 12.26
CA ARG A 269 0.51 24.69 10.85
C ARG A 269 -0.42 25.48 9.92
N GLU A 270 -1.66 25.73 10.32
CA GLU A 270 -2.65 26.47 9.54
C GLU A 270 -2.53 28.01 9.72
N SER A 271 -1.72 28.45 10.70
CA SER A 271 -1.66 29.85 11.16
C SER A 271 -0.23 30.33 11.46
N LEU A 272 0.78 29.75 10.79
CA LEU A 272 2.20 30.04 11.03
C LEU A 272 2.62 31.51 10.81
N ASP A 273 1.75 32.33 10.21
CA ASP A 273 1.99 33.76 10.03
C ASP A 273 1.36 34.64 11.10
N SER A 274 0.50 34.08 11.94
CA SER A 274 -0.16 34.86 12.99
C SER A 274 0.83 35.17 14.12
N ALA A 275 0.78 36.40 14.64
CA ALA A 275 1.62 36.80 15.76
C ALA A 275 1.35 35.96 17.02
N GLU A 276 0.08 35.58 17.25
CA GLU A 276 -0.33 34.69 18.34
C GLU A 276 0.34 33.32 18.23
N THR A 277 0.23 32.67 17.07
CA THR A 277 0.84 31.35 16.84
C THR A 277 2.36 31.41 16.93
N ARG A 278 2.99 32.45 16.37
CA ARG A 278 4.45 32.66 16.43
C ARG A 278 4.94 32.88 17.86
N GLY A 279 4.16 33.55 18.71
CA GLY A 279 4.48 33.76 20.12
C GLY A 279 4.66 32.46 20.92
N HIS A 280 4.17 31.33 20.41
CA HIS A 280 4.33 30.02 21.04
C HIS A 280 5.58 29.25 20.59
N PHE A 281 6.26 29.68 19.52
CA PHE A 281 7.48 29.05 19.03
C PHE A 281 8.72 29.67 19.65
N LYS A 282 9.67 28.81 20.02
CA LYS A 282 10.98 29.23 20.52
C LYS A 282 12.08 28.41 19.86
N LEU A 283 13.08 29.11 19.34
CA LEU A 283 14.25 28.50 18.74
C LEU A 283 15.05 27.71 19.78
N ILE A 284 15.38 26.47 19.44
CA ILE A 284 16.20 25.55 20.25
C ILE A 284 17.58 25.34 19.63
N ASP A 285 17.65 25.23 18.30
CA ASP A 285 18.89 24.95 17.58
C ASP A 285 18.81 25.43 16.12
N GLY A 286 19.95 25.77 15.53
CA GLY A 286 20.07 26.34 14.18
C GLY A 286 19.90 27.86 14.12
N SER A 287 19.63 28.37 12.92
CA SER A 287 19.50 29.81 12.67
C SER A 287 18.09 30.34 12.96
N GLY A 288 17.97 31.67 13.07
CA GLY A 288 16.67 32.33 13.22
C GLY A 288 15.74 32.05 12.03
N SER A 289 14.49 31.73 12.35
CA SER A 289 13.41 31.52 11.38
C SER A 289 12.32 32.58 11.57
N PRO A 290 11.55 32.94 10.52
CA PRO A 290 10.36 33.76 10.65
C PRO A 290 9.31 33.23 11.64
N LEU A 291 9.41 31.96 12.08
CA LEU A 291 8.55 31.40 13.13
C LEU A 291 8.80 31.97 14.54
N SER A 292 10.05 32.28 14.87
CA SER A 292 10.47 32.67 16.23
C SER A 292 11.17 34.02 16.28
N THR A 293 11.48 34.61 15.11
CA THR A 293 12.18 35.88 14.98
C THR A 293 11.20 36.86 14.36
N LEU A 294 10.81 37.91 15.11
CA LEU A 294 10.05 39.02 14.55
C LEU A 294 10.94 39.66 13.47
N ALA A 295 10.58 39.48 12.20
CA ALA A 295 11.38 40.06 11.12
C ALA A 295 11.43 41.60 11.25
N PRO A 296 12.55 42.23 10.87
CA PRO A 296 12.58 43.67 10.66
C PRO A 296 11.47 44.07 9.68
N THR A 297 10.88 45.24 9.91
CA THR A 297 9.62 45.77 9.36
C THR A 297 9.51 45.89 7.82
N ASP A 298 10.51 45.45 7.04
CA ASP A 298 10.62 45.77 5.61
C ASP A 298 10.35 44.59 4.66
N ARG A 299 10.11 43.37 5.16
CA ARG A 299 9.63 42.23 4.35
C ARG A 299 8.59 41.47 5.14
N ASP A 300 7.46 41.11 4.52
CA ASP A 300 6.44 40.27 5.16
C ASP A 300 7.02 38.87 5.43
N PRO A 301 7.36 38.52 6.69
CA PRO A 301 7.88 37.20 7.02
C PRO A 301 6.80 36.15 6.73
N HIS A 302 7.09 35.17 5.87
CA HIS A 302 6.15 34.08 5.56
C HIS A 302 6.81 32.71 5.72
N VAL A 303 6.06 31.76 6.28
CA VAL A 303 6.47 30.35 6.38
C VAL A 303 5.46 29.48 5.65
N PHE A 304 5.89 28.99 4.50
CA PHE A 304 5.09 28.15 3.61
C PHE A 304 4.74 26.81 4.27
N HIS A 305 3.53 26.34 4.01
CA HIS A 305 3.16 24.95 4.26
C HIS A 305 4.07 24.03 3.44
N ILE A 306 4.33 22.82 3.96
CA ILE A 306 5.26 21.86 3.34
C ILE A 306 4.90 21.48 1.90
N SER A 307 3.65 21.66 1.50
CA SER A 307 3.21 21.46 0.12
C SER A 307 3.88 22.40 -0.88
N ALA A 308 4.41 23.55 -0.47
CA ALA A 308 5.17 24.43 -1.37
C ALA A 308 6.42 23.74 -1.97
N THR A 309 6.92 22.68 -1.32
CA THR A 309 8.06 21.90 -1.82
C THR A 309 7.79 21.27 -3.19
N THR A 310 6.57 20.80 -3.47
CA THR A 310 6.26 20.16 -4.76
C THR A 310 6.23 21.18 -5.89
N GLU A 311 5.67 22.37 -5.64
CA GLU A 311 5.68 23.47 -6.61
C GLU A 311 7.10 24.02 -6.84
N LEU A 312 7.93 24.13 -5.80
CA LEU A 312 9.33 24.54 -5.94
C LEU A 312 10.13 23.57 -6.82
N ILE A 313 9.98 22.27 -6.56
CA ILE A 313 10.58 21.23 -7.41
C ILE A 313 10.07 21.37 -8.85
N ALA A 314 8.76 21.48 -9.04
CA ALA A 314 8.16 21.63 -10.37
C ALA A 314 8.74 22.84 -11.12
N ARG A 315 8.86 24.01 -10.47
CA ARG A 315 9.47 25.21 -11.05
C ARG A 315 10.91 25.00 -11.49
N ARG A 316 11.72 24.30 -10.69
CA ARG A 316 13.11 24.01 -11.02
C ARG A 316 13.23 23.09 -12.23
N PHE A 317 12.38 22.08 -12.34
CA PHE A 317 12.35 21.23 -13.53
C PHE A 317 11.82 21.98 -14.78
N ARG A 318 10.81 22.85 -14.63
CA ARG A 318 10.29 23.67 -15.74
C ARG A 318 11.29 24.67 -16.29
N GLN A 319 12.18 25.22 -15.45
CA GLN A 319 13.24 26.15 -15.90
C GLN A 319 14.17 25.51 -16.96
N GLU A 320 14.33 24.19 -16.93
CA GLU A 320 15.13 23.42 -17.89
C GLU A 320 14.33 23.00 -19.14
N GLN A 321 12.99 23.12 -19.13
CA GLN A 321 12.14 22.79 -20.29
C GLN A 321 12.14 23.95 -21.29
N ALA A 322 12.97 23.84 -22.33
CA ALA A 322 12.78 24.62 -23.56
C ALA A 322 11.52 24.12 -24.30
N HIS A 323 10.36 24.67 -23.95
CA HIS A 323 9.07 24.56 -24.65
C HIS A 323 8.41 23.15 -24.63
N ALA A 324 7.36 23.03 -23.82
CA ALA A 324 6.19 22.15 -23.91
C ALA A 324 6.35 20.60 -24.00
N ALA A 325 7.56 20.05 -24.12
CA ALA A 325 7.77 18.60 -24.09
C ALA A 325 8.16 18.11 -22.68
N PRO A 326 7.70 16.92 -22.24
CA PRO A 326 8.22 16.26 -21.05
C PRO A 326 9.74 16.17 -21.10
N LEU A 327 10.41 16.37 -19.97
CA LEU A 327 11.86 16.23 -19.94
C LEU A 327 12.25 14.82 -20.34
N ARG A 328 13.21 14.71 -21.26
CA ARG A 328 13.78 13.44 -21.65
C ARG A 328 14.49 12.81 -20.44
N PRO A 329 14.52 11.47 -20.30
CA PRO A 329 15.17 10.81 -19.16
C PRO A 329 16.66 11.14 -18.97
N ASP A 330 17.33 11.69 -19.99
CA ASP A 330 18.73 12.12 -19.99
C ASP A 330 18.93 13.61 -19.69
N ALA A 331 17.85 14.34 -19.36
CA ALA A 331 17.89 15.75 -19.04
C ALA A 331 18.85 16.05 -17.86
N PRO A 332 19.55 17.20 -17.87
CA PRO A 332 20.54 17.56 -16.84
C PRO A 332 19.99 17.50 -15.42
N MET A 333 18.73 17.90 -15.22
CA MET A 333 18.09 17.90 -13.90
C MET A 333 17.96 16.48 -13.30
N PHE A 334 17.59 15.47 -14.10
CA PHE A 334 17.53 14.09 -13.60
C PHE A 334 18.92 13.58 -13.23
N LYS A 335 19.95 13.90 -14.03
CA LYS A 335 21.35 13.55 -13.72
C LYS A 335 21.85 14.23 -12.44
N LEU A 336 21.49 15.50 -12.25
CA LEU A 336 21.79 16.24 -11.03
C LEU A 336 21.15 15.56 -9.81
N VAL A 337 19.85 15.25 -9.88
CA VAL A 337 19.14 14.59 -8.77
C VAL A 337 19.74 13.21 -8.46
N ARG A 338 20.04 12.39 -9.47
CA ARG A 338 20.72 11.10 -9.27
C ARG A 338 22.07 11.29 -8.58
N GLY A 339 22.90 12.22 -9.08
CA GLY A 339 24.19 12.52 -8.45
C GLY A 339 24.09 12.96 -7.00
N LYS A 340 23.07 13.79 -6.67
CA LYS A 340 22.81 14.25 -5.30
C LYS A 340 22.34 13.13 -4.37
N LEU A 341 21.55 12.19 -4.88
CA LEU A 341 21.10 11.00 -4.14
C LEU A 341 22.22 9.97 -3.97
N ASP A 342 22.99 9.71 -5.02
CA ASP A 342 24.16 8.84 -4.96
C ASP A 342 25.16 9.35 -3.93
N ALA A 343 25.41 10.66 -3.86
CA ALA A 343 26.27 11.31 -2.87
C ALA A 343 25.87 11.04 -1.41
N LEU A 344 24.61 10.67 -1.15
CA LEU A 344 24.18 10.27 0.19
C LEU A 344 24.76 8.91 0.59
N VAL A 345 25.11 8.04 -0.36
CA VAL A 345 25.64 6.71 -0.10
C VAL A 345 27.17 6.72 -0.21
N PRO A 346 27.91 6.25 0.81
CA PRO A 346 29.38 6.10 0.72
C PRO A 346 29.81 5.20 -0.44
N ALA A 347 30.94 5.51 -1.08
CA ALA A 347 31.41 4.78 -2.27
C ALA A 347 31.59 3.26 -2.03
N GLU A 348 32.10 2.85 -0.87
CA GLU A 348 32.24 1.43 -0.51
C GLU A 348 30.87 0.72 -0.45
N GLU A 349 29.86 1.38 0.11
CA GLU A 349 28.50 0.84 0.20
C GLU A 349 27.83 0.77 -1.17
N ARG A 350 28.09 1.72 -2.08
CA ARG A 350 27.56 1.69 -3.45
C ARG A 350 27.95 0.41 -4.18
N HIS A 351 29.23 0.02 -4.13
CA HIS A 351 29.70 -1.22 -4.76
C HIS A 351 29.01 -2.47 -4.20
N ARG A 352 28.80 -2.53 -2.87
CA ARG A 352 28.05 -3.63 -2.23
C ARG A 352 26.60 -3.68 -2.71
N ILE A 353 25.96 -2.52 -2.77
CA ILE A 353 24.57 -2.41 -3.19
C ILE A 353 24.41 -2.75 -4.68
N ASP A 354 25.34 -2.31 -5.54
CA ASP A 354 25.33 -2.64 -6.97
C ASP A 354 25.41 -4.15 -7.22
N ALA A 355 26.28 -4.85 -6.48
CA ALA A 355 26.38 -6.32 -6.53
C ALA A 355 25.10 -7.00 -6.02
N LEU A 356 24.50 -6.47 -4.94
CA LEU A 356 23.24 -6.98 -4.40
C LEU A 356 22.09 -6.81 -5.41
N VAL A 357 22.06 -5.71 -6.18
CA VAL A 357 21.08 -5.53 -7.26
C VAL A 357 21.23 -6.61 -8.33
N ASP A 358 22.46 -6.89 -8.78
CA ASP A 358 22.71 -7.96 -9.77
C ASP A 358 22.27 -9.32 -9.26
N GLN A 359 22.60 -9.62 -7.99
CA GLN A 359 22.20 -10.85 -7.33
C GLN A 359 20.67 -10.98 -7.26
N VAL A 360 19.97 -9.93 -6.83
CA VAL A 360 18.51 -9.95 -6.72
C VAL A 360 17.83 -10.13 -8.08
N ILE A 361 18.31 -9.44 -9.12
CA ILE A 361 17.77 -9.61 -10.49
C ILE A 361 17.93 -11.07 -10.94
N ALA A 362 19.11 -11.66 -10.74
CA ALA A 362 19.41 -13.02 -11.16
C ALA A 362 18.64 -14.07 -10.36
N GLU A 363 18.58 -13.96 -9.04
CA GLU A 363 17.93 -14.94 -8.16
C GLU A 363 16.40 -14.90 -8.25
N GLN A 364 15.82 -13.72 -8.51
CA GLN A 364 14.37 -13.55 -8.64
C GLN A 364 13.88 -13.64 -10.09
N ASP A 365 14.78 -13.85 -11.06
CA ASP A 365 14.47 -13.91 -12.49
C ASP A 365 13.70 -12.66 -12.99
N ILE A 366 14.15 -11.47 -12.56
CA ILE A 366 13.49 -10.21 -12.94
C ILE A 366 13.93 -9.83 -14.35
N THR A 367 13.00 -9.92 -15.29
CA THR A 367 13.27 -9.64 -16.71
C THR A 367 13.27 -8.14 -17.02
N THR A 368 14.03 -7.73 -18.04
CA THR A 368 14.05 -6.34 -18.52
C THR A 368 12.67 -5.92 -19.07
N GLY A 369 12.26 -4.70 -18.75
CA GLY A 369 10.96 -4.13 -19.10
C GLY A 369 9.84 -4.48 -18.13
N SER A 370 10.12 -5.27 -17.09
CA SER A 370 9.11 -5.63 -16.08
C SER A 370 8.59 -4.39 -15.34
N ALA A 371 7.28 -4.35 -15.08
CA ALA A 371 6.68 -3.32 -14.23
C ALA A 371 6.86 -3.68 -12.75
N GLY A 372 7.36 -2.74 -11.96
CA GLY A 372 7.52 -2.90 -10.51
C GLY A 372 6.25 -2.46 -9.77
N LEU A 373 5.61 -3.38 -9.06
CA LEU A 373 4.41 -3.12 -8.28
C LEU A 373 4.79 -2.76 -6.84
N TRP A 374 4.69 -1.48 -6.47
CA TRP A 374 4.97 -0.99 -5.13
C TRP A 374 3.79 -1.24 -4.19
N ILE A 375 3.91 -2.27 -3.37
CA ILE A 375 2.90 -2.65 -2.37
C ILE A 375 3.20 -1.89 -1.07
N ALA A 376 2.43 -0.84 -0.82
CA ALA A 376 2.52 -0.04 0.39
C ALA A 376 1.87 -0.76 1.57
N ASP A 377 2.54 -0.77 2.71
CA ASP A 377 1.98 -1.27 3.96
C ASP A 377 2.36 -0.38 5.16
N ARG A 378 1.58 -0.45 6.22
CA ARG A 378 1.81 0.28 7.47
C ARG A 378 1.24 -0.45 8.67
N GLU A 379 2.13 -0.92 9.53
CA GLU A 379 1.77 -1.52 10.81
C GLU A 379 1.18 -0.47 11.76
N PHE A 380 0.15 -0.86 12.52
CA PHE A 380 -0.54 0.02 13.48
C PHE A 380 -1.08 1.33 12.88
N ALA A 381 -1.43 1.31 11.60
CA ALA A 381 -2.05 2.46 10.94
C ALA A 381 -3.33 2.88 11.65
N ASN A 382 -3.51 4.19 11.82
CA ASN A 382 -4.83 4.75 12.14
C ASN A 382 -5.72 4.77 10.89
N ALA A 383 -7.02 5.04 11.05
CA ALA A 383 -7.99 5.02 9.94
C ALA A 383 -7.56 5.86 8.72
N ARG A 384 -6.94 7.03 8.95
CA ARG A 384 -6.45 7.90 7.87
C ARG A 384 -5.21 7.33 7.19
N GLU A 385 -4.36 6.65 7.94
CA GLU A 385 -3.16 6.01 7.39
C GLU A 385 -3.50 4.73 6.61
N SER A 386 -4.63 4.09 6.91
CA SER A 386 -5.13 2.91 6.21
C SER A 386 -5.49 3.20 4.75
N GLU A 387 -5.89 4.42 4.41
CA GLU A 387 -6.14 4.85 3.02
C GLU A 387 -4.88 4.75 2.12
N ALA A 388 -3.70 4.66 2.72
CA ALA A 388 -2.42 4.55 2.02
C ALA A 388 -1.82 3.13 2.03
N ILE A 389 -2.61 2.10 2.41
CA ILE A 389 -2.19 0.70 2.43
C ILE A 389 -2.77 -0.02 1.19
N SER A 390 -1.89 -0.73 0.48
CA SER A 390 -2.25 -1.45 -0.75
C SER A 390 -3.18 -2.61 -0.47
N ARG A 391 -4.26 -2.71 -1.25
CA ARG A 391 -5.16 -3.87 -1.27
C ARG A 391 -4.59 -4.97 -2.17
N PRO A 392 -4.39 -6.20 -1.68
CA PRO A 392 -3.79 -7.27 -2.47
C PRO A 392 -4.54 -7.60 -3.77
N ALA A 393 -5.88 -7.68 -3.71
CA ALA A 393 -6.70 -8.04 -4.87
C ALA A 393 -6.58 -7.03 -6.04
N MET A 394 -6.41 -5.74 -5.73
CA MET A 394 -6.17 -4.69 -6.74
C MET A 394 -4.83 -4.92 -7.45
N PHE A 395 -3.77 -5.23 -6.70
CA PHE A 395 -2.45 -5.44 -7.27
C PHE A 395 -2.33 -6.76 -8.03
N GLU A 396 -3.02 -7.83 -7.60
CA GLU A 396 -3.12 -9.06 -8.39
C GLU A 396 -3.90 -8.85 -9.69
N GLN A 397 -4.95 -8.04 -9.66
CA GLN A 397 -5.69 -7.65 -10.87
C GLN A 397 -4.81 -6.84 -11.84
N ILE A 398 -4.02 -5.90 -11.33
CA ILE A 398 -3.06 -5.13 -12.14
C ILE A 398 -2.00 -6.06 -12.74
N ALA A 399 -1.41 -6.93 -11.91
CA ALA A 399 -0.39 -7.90 -12.32
C ALA A 399 -0.88 -8.78 -13.47
N ASP A 400 -2.05 -9.40 -13.28
CA ASP A 400 -2.71 -10.24 -14.28
C ASP A 400 -2.95 -9.50 -15.60
N SER A 401 -3.48 -8.28 -15.49
CA SER A 401 -3.80 -7.44 -16.64
C SER A 401 -2.53 -7.08 -17.44
N LEU A 402 -1.47 -6.64 -16.76
CA LEU A 402 -0.18 -6.31 -17.40
C LEU A 402 0.47 -7.52 -18.06
N LYS A 403 0.44 -8.66 -17.38
CA LYS A 403 0.96 -9.92 -17.91
C LYS A 403 0.20 -10.36 -19.16
N ALA A 404 -1.13 -10.25 -19.15
CA ALA A 404 -1.95 -10.52 -20.34
C ALA A 404 -1.61 -9.58 -21.52
N ALA A 405 -1.15 -8.36 -21.24
CA ALA A 405 -0.63 -7.41 -22.22
C ALA A 405 0.86 -7.63 -22.59
N GLY A 406 1.49 -8.70 -22.10
CA GLY A 406 2.89 -9.03 -22.40
C GLY A 406 3.91 -8.21 -21.63
N THR A 407 3.52 -7.55 -20.54
CA THR A 407 4.43 -6.85 -19.62
C THR A 407 4.62 -7.69 -18.35
N PRO A 408 5.80 -8.32 -18.15
CA PRO A 408 6.09 -9.03 -16.91
C PRO A 408 6.03 -8.08 -15.71
N VAL A 409 5.82 -8.63 -14.52
CA VAL A 409 5.72 -7.85 -13.29
C VAL A 409 6.59 -8.43 -12.20
N TYR A 410 7.04 -7.57 -11.30
CA TYR A 410 7.66 -7.96 -10.04
C TYR A 410 7.10 -7.11 -8.91
N CYS A 411 7.02 -7.69 -7.72
CA CYS A 411 6.47 -7.03 -6.55
C CYS A 411 7.58 -6.44 -5.69
N ILE A 412 7.38 -5.17 -5.31
CA ILE A 412 8.22 -4.43 -4.37
C ILE A 412 7.34 -4.19 -3.15
N ALA A 413 7.44 -5.04 -2.14
CA ALA A 413 6.56 -4.95 -0.99
C ALA A 413 7.25 -4.33 0.23
N ASP A 414 6.63 -3.29 0.79
CA ASP A 414 6.92 -2.83 2.15
C ASP A 414 6.47 -3.88 3.20
N THR A 415 5.55 -4.78 2.81
CA THR A 415 5.23 -6.16 3.30
C THR A 415 3.78 -6.49 2.92
N TYR A 416 3.37 -7.75 2.95
CA TYR A 416 1.95 -8.14 3.16
C TYR A 416 1.71 -8.67 4.58
N ILE A 417 2.79 -8.91 5.32
CA ILE A 417 2.79 -9.43 6.69
C ILE A 417 2.92 -8.28 7.67
N ASN A 418 1.89 -8.05 8.46
CA ASN A 418 1.81 -6.98 9.44
C ASN A 418 1.89 -7.48 10.88
N ARG A 419 2.43 -6.63 11.75
CA ARG A 419 2.18 -6.72 13.20
C ARG A 419 0.80 -6.17 13.50
N VAL A 420 0.03 -6.95 14.25
CA VAL A 420 -1.33 -6.60 14.70
C VAL A 420 -1.39 -6.76 16.21
N LYS A 421 -2.06 -5.84 16.90
CA LYS A 421 -2.41 -6.05 18.31
C LYS A 421 -3.75 -6.77 18.37
N ASP A 422 -3.80 -7.90 19.07
CA ASP A 422 -5.07 -8.54 19.41
C ASP A 422 -5.80 -7.80 20.55
N ASP A 423 -7.00 -8.27 20.88
CA ASP A 423 -7.86 -7.67 21.92
C ASP A 423 -7.20 -7.68 23.32
N ASP A 424 -6.24 -8.57 23.56
CA ASP A 424 -5.43 -8.65 24.79
C ASP A 424 -4.16 -7.76 24.73
N GLY A 425 -3.98 -7.01 23.64
CA GLY A 425 -2.84 -6.12 23.42
C GLY A 425 -1.54 -6.84 23.01
N ARG A 426 -1.58 -8.15 22.75
CA ARG A 426 -0.41 -8.92 22.30
C ARG A 426 -0.19 -8.71 20.81
N ILE A 427 1.08 -8.66 20.43
CA ILE A 427 1.48 -8.48 19.03
C ILE A 427 1.52 -9.85 18.34
N ARG A 428 0.70 -10.02 17.30
CA ARG A 428 0.69 -11.17 16.38
C ARG A 428 1.15 -10.75 14.99
N LEU A 429 1.60 -11.72 14.19
CA LEU A 429 1.88 -11.53 12.77
C LEU A 429 0.67 -11.99 11.96
N PHE A 430 0.29 -11.19 10.96
CA PHE A 430 -0.82 -11.48 10.07
C PHE A 430 -0.40 -11.26 8.63
N ASP A 431 -0.58 -12.27 7.78
CA ASP A 431 -0.40 -12.15 6.34
C ASP A 431 -1.71 -11.69 5.69
N ARG A 432 -1.70 -10.52 5.04
CA ARG A 432 -2.84 -9.95 4.31
C ARG A 432 -3.01 -10.53 2.92
N HIS A 433 -2.00 -11.22 2.38
CA HIS A 433 -2.07 -11.85 1.06
C HIS A 433 -1.61 -13.33 1.02
N PRO A 434 -2.21 -14.20 1.86
CA PRO A 434 -1.79 -15.61 1.97
C PRO A 434 -2.23 -16.51 0.80
N TYR A 435 -3.08 -16.02 -0.11
CA TYR A 435 -3.65 -16.79 -1.24
C TYR A 435 -3.29 -16.12 -2.57
N ARG A 436 -2.02 -16.23 -2.98
CA ARG A 436 -1.59 -15.66 -4.25
C ARG A 436 -2.05 -16.51 -5.43
N PRO A 437 -2.71 -15.93 -6.46
CA PRO A 437 -3.12 -16.67 -7.65
C PRO A 437 -1.93 -17.20 -8.46
N GLU A 438 -0.83 -16.46 -8.44
CA GLU A 438 0.40 -16.73 -9.17
C GLU A 438 1.62 -16.22 -8.37
N MET A 439 2.79 -16.79 -8.65
CA MET A 439 4.06 -16.24 -8.20
C MET A 439 4.59 -15.18 -9.15
N HIS A 440 4.82 -14.00 -8.59
CA HIS A 440 5.59 -12.94 -9.22
C HIS A 440 6.95 -12.85 -8.53
N PRO A 441 8.04 -12.57 -9.26
CA PRO A 441 9.31 -12.17 -8.65
C PRO A 441 9.08 -11.14 -7.56
N HIS A 442 9.68 -11.33 -6.38
CA HIS A 442 9.29 -10.55 -5.21
C HIS A 442 10.50 -10.07 -4.43
N ILE A 443 10.73 -8.76 -4.46
CA ILE A 443 11.82 -8.11 -3.74
C ILE A 443 11.30 -7.45 -2.45
N GLY A 444 10.62 -8.24 -1.62
CA GLY A 444 10.06 -7.75 -0.36
C GLY A 444 11.14 -7.54 0.71
N ARG A 445 11.07 -6.43 1.46
CA ARG A 445 11.87 -6.15 2.69
C ARG A 445 13.37 -6.52 2.65
N PHE A 446 14.00 -6.53 1.48
CA PHE A 446 15.44 -6.72 1.32
C PHE A 446 16.25 -5.57 1.96
N TRP A 447 15.60 -4.45 2.30
CA TRP A 447 16.13 -3.36 3.13
C TRP A 447 16.76 -3.81 4.45
N ALA A 448 16.27 -4.89 5.05
CA ALA A 448 16.75 -5.40 6.32
C ALA A 448 17.58 -6.68 6.19
N ALA A 449 17.91 -7.10 4.96
CA ALA A 449 18.72 -8.28 4.71
C ALA A 449 20.12 -8.11 5.32
N GLU A 450 20.58 -9.14 6.03
CA GLU A 450 21.97 -9.20 6.49
C GLU A 450 22.81 -9.86 5.40
N VAL A 451 23.76 -9.10 4.86
CA VAL A 451 24.78 -9.55 3.90
C VAL A 451 26.12 -9.46 4.61
N ASP A 452 26.79 -10.60 4.78
CA ASP A 452 28.07 -10.70 5.50
C ASP A 452 28.03 -10.09 6.91
N GLY A 453 26.91 -10.28 7.62
CA GLY A 453 26.70 -9.74 8.97
C GLY A 453 26.42 -8.24 9.04
N LYS A 454 26.27 -7.55 7.90
CA LYS A 454 25.90 -6.12 7.82
C LYS A 454 24.54 -5.95 7.17
N ARG A 455 23.87 -4.83 7.44
CA ARG A 455 22.59 -4.47 6.79
C ARG A 455 22.80 -3.29 5.83
N PRO A 456 23.33 -3.54 4.62
CA PRO A 456 23.70 -2.46 3.71
C PRO A 456 22.52 -1.58 3.31
N LEU A 457 21.28 -2.07 3.41
CA LEU A 457 20.10 -1.33 2.99
C LEU A 457 19.21 -0.83 4.15
N ALA A 458 19.69 -0.93 5.39
CA ALA A 458 18.96 -0.39 6.54
C ALA A 458 18.80 1.15 6.46
N PRO A 459 19.81 1.93 6.03
CA PRO A 459 19.65 3.37 5.80
C PRO A 459 18.74 3.66 4.61
N ARG A 460 17.85 4.66 4.74
CA ARG A 460 16.85 5.00 3.69
C ARG A 460 17.50 5.45 2.39
N GLU A 461 18.61 6.17 2.46
CA GLU A 461 19.38 6.61 1.30
C GLU A 461 19.93 5.42 0.49
N ASN A 462 20.35 4.35 1.17
CA ASN A 462 20.83 3.13 0.54
C ASN A 462 19.69 2.38 -0.17
N GLN A 463 18.47 2.46 0.39
CA GLN A 463 17.27 1.90 -0.24
C GLN A 463 16.94 2.60 -1.56
N TRP A 464 17.04 3.93 -1.59
CA TRP A 464 16.85 4.71 -2.81
C TRP A 464 17.93 4.43 -3.84
N TYR A 465 19.19 4.33 -3.43
CA TYR A 465 20.28 3.97 -4.32
C TYR A 465 20.05 2.58 -4.93
N PHE A 466 19.72 1.57 -4.12
CA PHE A 466 19.38 0.25 -4.62
C PHE A 466 18.24 0.30 -5.65
N MET A 467 17.11 0.93 -5.31
CA MET A 467 15.97 0.99 -6.24
C MET A 467 16.35 1.72 -7.53
N ASN A 468 17.12 2.81 -7.44
CA ASN A 468 17.58 3.52 -8.62
C ASN A 468 18.37 2.58 -9.53
N ARG A 469 19.34 1.84 -8.98
CA ARG A 469 20.19 0.91 -9.73
C ARG A 469 19.40 -0.29 -10.28
N LEU A 470 18.42 -0.79 -9.51
CA LEU A 470 17.50 -1.83 -9.96
C LEU A 470 16.69 -1.34 -11.17
N LEU A 471 16.06 -0.16 -11.07
CA LEU A 471 15.23 0.40 -12.13
C LEU A 471 16.04 0.81 -13.36
N GLU A 472 17.30 1.24 -13.20
CA GLU A 472 18.21 1.47 -14.33
C GLU A 472 18.51 0.18 -15.11
N LYS A 473 18.61 -0.97 -14.42
CA LYS A 473 18.91 -2.27 -15.04
C LYS A 473 17.66 -2.98 -15.59
N VAL A 474 16.58 -2.99 -14.81
CA VAL A 474 15.32 -3.64 -15.17
C VAL A 474 14.54 -2.77 -16.16
N GLY A 475 14.52 -1.45 -15.98
CA GLY A 475 13.61 -0.56 -16.68
C GLY A 475 12.16 -0.74 -16.21
N GLY A 476 11.23 -0.45 -17.13
CA GLY A 476 9.79 -0.52 -16.85
C GLY A 476 9.28 0.58 -15.90
N PRO A 477 7.95 0.69 -15.72
CA PRO A 477 7.35 1.62 -14.77
C PRO A 477 7.29 1.06 -13.35
N LEU A 478 7.29 1.95 -12.37
CA LEU A 478 6.82 1.68 -11.02
C LEU A 478 5.33 2.01 -10.91
N ILE A 479 4.53 1.14 -10.31
CA ILE A 479 3.09 1.34 -10.12
C ILE A 479 2.77 1.18 -8.64
N GLY A 480 2.09 2.16 -8.03
CA GLY A 480 1.73 2.03 -6.61
C GLY A 480 0.84 3.13 -6.07
N ILE A 481 0.53 3.01 -4.78
CA ILE A 481 -0.16 4.03 -3.97
C ILE A 481 0.81 4.59 -2.93
N ARG A 482 0.56 5.79 -2.41
CA ARG A 482 1.40 6.57 -1.45
C ARG A 482 2.68 7.25 -2.01
N SER A 483 2.61 8.57 -2.16
CA SER A 483 3.58 9.37 -2.92
C SER A 483 4.98 9.43 -2.31
N GLY A 484 5.12 9.58 -0.99
CA GLY A 484 6.41 9.92 -0.35
C GLY A 484 7.55 8.89 -0.50
N ALA A 485 7.24 7.64 -0.85
CA ALA A 485 8.26 6.64 -1.18
C ALA A 485 8.59 6.60 -2.68
N LEU A 486 7.63 6.97 -3.54
CA LEU A 486 7.73 6.89 -4.99
C LEU A 486 8.27 8.20 -5.61
N GLU A 487 8.03 9.34 -4.95
CA GLU A 487 8.48 10.67 -5.37
C GLU A 487 9.98 10.72 -5.73
N PRO A 488 10.92 10.17 -4.93
CA PRO A 488 12.33 10.16 -5.29
C PRO A 488 12.63 9.50 -6.65
N PHE A 489 11.91 8.43 -7.01
CA PHE A 489 12.14 7.71 -8.26
C PHE A 489 11.68 8.51 -9.47
N ALA A 490 10.54 9.19 -9.36
CA ALA A 490 10.09 10.12 -10.40
C ALA A 490 11.10 11.27 -10.59
N LEU A 491 11.65 11.81 -9.51
CA LEU A 491 12.67 12.86 -9.54
C LEU A 491 14.03 12.39 -10.08
N MET A 492 14.31 11.09 -10.02
CA MET A 492 15.44 10.46 -10.71
C MET A 492 15.12 10.12 -12.18
N GLY A 493 13.93 10.45 -12.68
CA GLY A 493 13.55 10.24 -14.08
C GLY A 493 12.97 8.86 -14.39
N HIS A 494 12.70 8.04 -13.37
CA HIS A 494 11.98 6.78 -13.55
C HIS A 494 10.50 7.02 -13.74
N GLN A 495 9.85 6.22 -14.58
CA GLN A 495 8.41 6.31 -14.78
C GLN A 495 7.69 5.80 -13.54
N VAL A 496 6.91 6.66 -12.91
CA VAL A 496 6.04 6.31 -11.78
C VAL A 496 4.60 6.50 -12.21
N ILE A 497 3.78 5.45 -12.08
CA ILE A 497 2.33 5.51 -12.23
C ILE A 497 1.72 5.44 -10.83
N TYR A 498 1.15 6.55 -10.42
CA TYR A 498 0.59 6.75 -9.09
C TYR A 498 -0.92 6.57 -9.13
N LEU A 499 -1.41 5.58 -8.39
CA LEU A 499 -2.84 5.27 -8.29
C LEU A 499 -3.48 6.18 -7.23
N GLU A 500 -4.34 7.09 -7.67
CA GLU A 500 -5.02 8.09 -6.82
C GLU A 500 -6.52 7.89 -6.85
N HIS A 501 -7.21 8.34 -5.81
CA HIS A 501 -8.65 8.57 -5.85
C HIS A 501 -8.98 9.96 -5.32
N ASP A 502 -10.15 10.47 -5.66
CA ASP A 502 -10.54 11.87 -5.39
C ASP A 502 -10.58 12.26 -3.90
N HIS A 503 -10.81 11.26 -3.05
CA HIS A 503 -10.89 11.44 -1.60
C HIS A 503 -9.56 11.18 -0.90
N MET A 504 -8.51 10.79 -1.63
CA MET A 504 -7.19 10.63 -1.06
C MET A 504 -6.69 12.01 -0.58
N PHE A 505 -5.80 12.04 0.40
CA PHE A 505 -5.27 13.29 0.91
C PHE A 505 -4.41 14.03 -0.15
N THR A 506 -4.85 15.22 -0.56
CA THR A 506 -4.12 16.19 -1.39
C THR A 506 -3.67 15.70 -2.79
N PRO A 507 -4.51 15.05 -3.61
CA PRO A 507 -4.17 14.64 -4.97
C PRO A 507 -3.70 15.82 -5.85
N GLU A 508 -4.19 17.02 -5.55
CA GLU A 508 -3.79 18.26 -6.22
C GLU A 508 -2.33 18.65 -6.01
N ARG A 509 -1.68 18.22 -4.92
CA ARG A 509 -0.31 18.64 -4.57
C ARG A 509 0.72 18.24 -5.62
N HIS A 510 0.60 17.02 -6.17
CA HIS A 510 1.52 16.48 -7.17
C HIS A 510 1.00 16.67 -8.60
N ALA A 511 -0.18 17.27 -8.77
CA ALA A 511 -0.67 17.61 -10.09
C ALA A 511 0.34 18.46 -10.84
N CYS A 512 0.98 19.43 -10.18
CA CYS A 512 2.00 20.32 -10.76
C CYS A 512 3.19 19.60 -11.43
N TRP A 513 3.42 18.31 -11.14
CA TRP A 513 4.48 17.50 -11.75
C TRP A 513 4.08 16.89 -13.10
N GLN A 514 2.78 16.83 -13.43
CA GLN A 514 2.31 16.30 -14.71
C GLN A 514 2.93 17.08 -15.89
N ASN A 515 3.43 16.34 -16.89
CA ASN A 515 4.19 16.84 -18.06
C ASN A 515 5.54 17.52 -17.75
N VAL A 516 5.99 17.50 -16.50
CA VAL A 516 7.27 18.09 -16.08
C VAL A 516 8.23 16.99 -15.61
N ILE A 517 7.73 16.12 -14.74
CA ILE A 517 8.44 15.01 -14.11
C ILE A 517 7.67 13.73 -14.49
N PRO A 518 8.33 12.56 -14.66
CA PRO A 518 7.67 11.29 -15.01
C PRO A 518 6.88 10.67 -13.84
N TYR A 519 6.14 11.51 -13.13
CA TYR A 519 5.13 11.16 -12.15
C TYR A 519 3.77 11.21 -12.85
N HIS A 520 3.21 10.07 -13.20
CA HIS A 520 1.96 9.95 -13.94
C HIS A 520 0.85 9.54 -12.99
N ARG A 521 -0.21 10.34 -12.92
CA ARG A 521 -1.36 10.04 -12.05
C ARG A 521 -2.39 9.23 -12.82
N LEU A 522 -2.89 8.15 -12.23
CA LEU A 522 -4.11 7.45 -12.65
C LEU A 522 -5.16 7.65 -11.56
N VAL A 523 -6.14 8.51 -11.84
CA VAL A 523 -7.21 8.84 -10.89
C VAL A 523 -8.37 7.84 -11.05
N THR A 524 -8.47 6.92 -10.11
CA THR A 524 -9.46 5.85 -10.08
C THR A 524 -10.82 6.36 -9.57
N ALA A 525 -11.90 5.73 -10.02
CA ALA A 525 -13.27 6.03 -9.63
C ALA A 525 -13.60 5.57 -8.21
N HIS A 526 -12.95 4.49 -7.77
CA HIS A 526 -13.07 3.97 -6.40
C HIS A 526 -11.77 4.17 -5.63
N THR A 527 -11.77 3.90 -4.32
CA THR A 527 -10.57 4.14 -3.50
C THR A 527 -9.48 3.13 -3.80
N THR A 528 -8.22 3.54 -3.63
CA THR A 528 -7.06 2.68 -3.90
C THR A 528 -6.50 2.01 -2.63
N GLY A 529 -6.70 2.62 -1.46
CA GLY A 529 -6.51 2.00 -0.14
C GLY A 529 -7.79 1.99 0.70
N TYR A 530 -7.71 1.49 1.93
CA TYR A 530 -8.87 1.21 2.80
C TYR A 530 -9.54 2.48 3.34
N LEU A 531 -10.87 2.51 3.40
CA LEU A 531 -11.66 3.66 3.92
C LEU A 531 -11.68 3.76 5.46
N GLY A 532 -10.93 2.89 6.14
CA GLY A 532 -10.80 2.88 7.59
C GLY A 532 -10.02 1.64 8.05
N MET A 533 -10.35 1.12 9.24
CA MET A 533 -9.69 -0.09 9.77
C MET A 533 -10.20 -1.39 9.12
N GLY A 534 -11.03 -1.32 8.06
CA GLY A 534 -11.66 -2.43 7.34
C GLY A 534 -10.70 -3.27 6.49
N THR A 535 -9.61 -3.72 7.10
CA THR A 535 -8.55 -4.50 6.47
C THR A 535 -8.87 -5.99 6.42
N GLU A 536 -8.09 -6.76 5.65
CA GLU A 536 -8.16 -8.24 5.64
C GLU A 536 -7.91 -8.81 7.04
N VAL A 537 -7.08 -8.13 7.84
CA VAL A 537 -6.86 -8.44 9.27
C VAL A 537 -8.18 -8.39 10.03
N SER A 538 -8.89 -7.26 9.95
CA SER A 538 -10.16 -7.06 10.67
C SER A 538 -11.24 -8.02 10.16
N ARG A 539 -11.25 -8.30 8.86
CA ARG A 539 -12.14 -9.29 8.24
C ARG A 539 -11.91 -10.68 8.83
N ALA A 540 -10.66 -11.13 8.90
CA ALA A 540 -10.30 -12.45 9.40
C ALA A 540 -10.66 -12.62 10.89
N SER A 541 -10.30 -11.65 11.73
CA SER A 541 -10.67 -11.68 13.16
C SER A 541 -12.18 -11.75 13.36
N LEU A 542 -12.95 -11.03 12.54
CA LEU A 542 -14.41 -11.04 12.61
C LEU A 542 -15.01 -12.38 12.13
N ILE A 543 -14.43 -12.99 11.11
CA ILE A 543 -14.80 -14.34 10.65
C ILE A 543 -14.59 -15.35 11.77
N ASP A 544 -13.42 -15.34 12.41
CA ASP A 544 -13.11 -16.23 13.53
C ASP A 544 -14.11 -16.05 14.69
N GLN A 545 -14.46 -14.80 15.00
CA GLN A 545 -15.48 -14.48 16.00
C GLN A 545 -16.85 -15.06 15.62
N VAL A 546 -17.28 -14.92 14.36
CA VAL A 546 -18.57 -15.45 13.87
C VAL A 546 -18.57 -16.98 13.92
N ILE A 547 -17.47 -17.63 13.53
CA ILE A 547 -17.31 -19.10 13.60
C ILE A 547 -17.44 -19.58 15.04
N ASN A 548 -16.63 -19.02 15.94
CA ASN A 548 -16.60 -19.42 17.34
C ASN A 548 -17.95 -19.21 18.04
N THR A 549 -18.61 -18.08 17.72
CA THR A 549 -19.97 -17.78 18.19
C THR A 549 -20.96 -18.85 17.72
N ASN A 550 -20.97 -19.18 16.43
CA ASN A 550 -21.89 -20.17 15.87
C ASN A 550 -21.65 -21.58 16.41
N LEU A 551 -20.38 -21.96 16.62
CA LEU A 551 -20.02 -23.24 17.22
C LEU A 551 -20.49 -23.33 18.68
N ALA A 552 -20.28 -22.28 19.47
CA ALA A 552 -20.76 -22.23 20.86
C ALA A 552 -22.30 -22.35 20.94
N MET A 553 -23.03 -21.68 20.03
CA MET A 553 -24.48 -21.80 19.94
C MET A 553 -24.93 -23.22 19.52
N LYS A 554 -24.26 -23.83 18.54
CA LYS A 554 -24.60 -25.18 18.02
C LYS A 554 -24.32 -26.31 19.02
N GLN A 555 -23.24 -26.20 19.80
CA GLN A 555 -22.85 -27.26 20.73
C GLN A 555 -23.67 -27.23 22.03
N GLY A 556 -24.63 -26.32 22.18
CA GLY A 556 -25.39 -26.16 23.42
C GLY A 556 -24.49 -25.86 24.62
N LEU A 557 -23.26 -25.40 24.35
CA LEU A 557 -22.27 -25.04 25.35
C LEU A 557 -22.67 -23.70 25.98
N GLY A 558 -23.72 -23.77 26.80
CA GLY A 558 -23.77 -22.97 28.01
C GLY A 558 -22.56 -23.28 28.91
N PRO A 559 -22.51 -22.66 30.09
CA PRO A 559 -21.44 -21.81 30.66
C PRO A 559 -20.04 -22.46 30.91
N LEU A 560 -19.56 -23.38 30.07
CA LEU A 560 -18.25 -24.03 30.22
C LEU A 560 -17.11 -23.38 29.42
N TYR A 561 -17.40 -22.46 28.50
CA TYR A 561 -16.40 -21.56 27.90
C TYR A 561 -16.38 -20.23 28.66
N GLN A 562 -15.74 -20.22 29.83
CA GLN A 562 -15.68 -19.09 30.79
C GLN A 562 -14.91 -17.84 30.31
N GLY A 563 -14.61 -17.70 29.01
CA GLY A 563 -13.88 -16.56 28.45
C GLY A 563 -14.64 -15.71 27.44
N TYR A 564 -15.78 -16.17 26.92
CA TYR A 564 -16.50 -15.47 25.86
C TYR A 564 -17.90 -15.02 26.35
N PRO A 565 -18.27 -13.74 26.19
CA PRO A 565 -19.58 -13.23 26.62
C PRO A 565 -20.71 -13.98 25.92
N ARG A 566 -21.88 -14.12 26.58
CA ARG A 566 -23.09 -14.75 26.02
C ARG A 566 -23.32 -14.27 24.59
N ALA A 567 -23.06 -15.14 23.61
CA ALA A 567 -23.32 -14.84 22.23
C ALA A 567 -24.84 -14.77 22.00
N SER A 568 -25.36 -13.57 21.84
CA SER A 568 -26.76 -13.36 21.45
C SER A 568 -26.89 -13.40 19.93
N SER A 569 -28.07 -13.73 19.41
CA SER A 569 -28.37 -13.61 17.97
C SER A 569 -28.08 -12.20 17.44
N ALA A 570 -28.30 -11.16 18.25
CA ALA A 570 -27.96 -9.78 17.91
C ALA A 570 -26.45 -9.57 17.72
N THR A 571 -25.60 -10.19 18.54
CA THR A 571 -24.13 -10.15 18.41
C THR A 571 -23.69 -10.76 17.08
N ALA A 572 -24.28 -11.90 16.69
CA ALA A 572 -23.99 -12.55 15.40
C ALA A 572 -24.46 -11.70 14.20
N VAL A 573 -25.63 -11.08 14.29
CA VAL A 573 -26.16 -10.16 13.25
C VAL A 573 -25.25 -8.94 13.08
N HIS A 574 -24.83 -8.30 14.17
CA HIS A 574 -23.92 -7.15 14.10
C HIS A 574 -22.55 -7.54 13.55
N ALA A 575 -22.01 -8.70 13.92
CA ALA A 575 -20.76 -9.20 13.36
C ALA A 575 -20.90 -9.46 11.85
N ARG A 576 -22.05 -9.98 11.39
CA ARG A 576 -22.31 -10.18 9.96
C ARG A 576 -22.39 -8.85 9.19
N GLN A 577 -23.11 -7.87 9.72
CA GLN A 577 -23.19 -6.52 9.12
C GLN A 577 -21.80 -5.87 8.99
N ARG A 578 -20.96 -5.93 10.03
CA ARG A 578 -19.56 -5.44 9.93
C ARG A 578 -18.78 -6.20 8.86
N LEU A 579 -18.97 -7.51 8.75
CA LEU A 579 -18.27 -8.33 7.76
C LEU A 579 -18.65 -7.91 6.34
N ASP A 580 -19.94 -7.66 6.09
CA ASP A 580 -20.43 -7.20 4.80
C ASP A 580 -19.84 -5.82 4.45
N THR A 581 -19.82 -4.87 5.38
CA THR A 581 -19.17 -3.56 5.18
C THR A 581 -17.67 -3.67 4.87
N ILE A 582 -16.94 -4.56 5.57
CA ILE A 582 -15.51 -4.77 5.29
C ILE A 582 -15.33 -5.39 3.89
N ASN A 583 -16.16 -6.37 3.52
CA ASN A 583 -16.09 -6.97 2.19
C ASN A 583 -16.36 -5.94 1.08
N GLU A 584 -17.33 -5.05 1.27
CA GLU A 584 -17.61 -3.95 0.35
C GLU A 584 -16.40 -3.02 0.21
N ASP A 585 -15.75 -2.64 1.31
CA ASP A 585 -14.52 -1.81 1.30
C ASP A 585 -13.37 -2.50 0.54
N LEU A 586 -13.18 -3.81 0.74
CA LEU A 586 -12.17 -4.57 -0.01
C LEU A 586 -12.46 -4.59 -1.51
N GLN A 587 -13.73 -4.77 -1.91
CA GLN A 587 -14.14 -4.77 -3.31
C GLN A 587 -14.07 -3.39 -3.96
N ALA A 588 -14.16 -2.31 -3.17
CA ALA A 588 -13.96 -0.95 -3.68
C ALA A 588 -12.54 -0.71 -4.21
N GLY A 589 -11.57 -1.59 -3.95
CA GLY A 589 -10.23 -1.50 -4.54
C GLY A 589 -10.11 -2.02 -5.96
N VAL A 590 -11.11 -2.71 -6.49
CA VAL A 590 -11.05 -3.31 -7.83
C VAL A 590 -11.12 -2.21 -8.89
N LEU A 591 -10.13 -2.18 -9.79
CA LEU A 591 -10.12 -1.27 -10.93
C LEU A 591 -11.12 -1.75 -11.98
N ASN A 592 -11.84 -0.82 -12.60
CA ASN A 592 -12.72 -1.18 -13.71
C ASN A 592 -11.92 -1.43 -15.01
N HIS A 593 -12.55 -2.07 -16.00
CA HIS A 593 -11.86 -2.39 -17.26
C HIS A 593 -11.30 -1.18 -18.01
N HIS A 594 -11.95 0.00 -17.94
CA HIS A 594 -11.45 1.20 -18.61
C HIS A 594 -10.21 1.77 -17.92
N GLU A 595 -10.13 1.69 -16.58
CA GLU A 595 -8.94 2.06 -15.83
C GLU A 595 -7.76 1.12 -16.10
N LEU A 596 -8.01 -0.18 -16.23
CA LEU A 596 -6.98 -1.16 -16.60
C LEU A 596 -6.49 -0.94 -18.05
N GLU A 597 -7.41 -0.72 -18.99
CA GLU A 597 -7.09 -0.37 -20.39
C GLU A 597 -6.22 0.89 -20.45
N LEU A 598 -6.57 1.90 -19.63
CA LEU A 598 -5.81 3.14 -19.54
C LEU A 598 -4.42 2.93 -18.91
N LEU A 599 -4.34 2.15 -17.83
CA LEU A 599 -3.06 1.79 -17.19
C LEU A 599 -2.11 1.15 -18.22
N HIS A 600 -2.59 0.22 -19.05
CA HIS A 600 -1.80 -0.40 -20.11
C HIS A 600 -1.28 0.61 -21.12
N ALA A 601 -2.14 1.55 -21.54
CA ALA A 601 -1.73 2.59 -22.47
C ALA A 601 -0.68 3.53 -21.87
N MET A 602 -0.76 3.84 -20.57
CA MET A 602 0.27 4.62 -19.86
C MET A 602 1.60 3.87 -19.78
N VAL A 603 1.57 2.56 -19.49
CA VAL A 603 2.77 1.70 -19.46
C VAL A 603 3.42 1.64 -20.83
N ARG A 604 2.64 1.40 -21.89
CA ARG A 604 3.13 1.26 -23.26
C ARG A 604 3.60 2.60 -23.85
N GLY A 605 2.86 3.67 -23.61
CA GLY A 605 3.10 5.01 -24.16
C GLY A 605 4.13 5.82 -23.38
N ARG A 606 4.43 5.42 -22.14
CA ARG A 606 5.25 6.20 -21.20
C ARG A 606 4.73 7.63 -21.01
N GLU A 607 3.42 7.76 -20.91
CA GLU A 607 2.71 9.04 -20.92
C GLU A 607 1.70 9.14 -19.75
N PRO A 608 1.32 10.35 -19.32
CA PRO A 608 0.27 10.55 -18.33
C PRO A 608 -1.09 10.01 -18.77
N ALA A 609 -1.93 9.66 -17.79
CA ALA A 609 -3.27 9.12 -18.04
C ALA A 609 -4.14 10.02 -18.92
N TRP A 610 -4.06 11.34 -18.75
CA TRP A 610 -4.79 12.29 -19.60
C TRP A 610 -4.42 12.18 -21.09
N GLN A 611 -3.12 12.06 -21.39
CA GLN A 611 -2.64 11.92 -22.77
C GLN A 611 -2.99 10.54 -23.33
N ALA A 612 -2.77 9.47 -22.54
CA ALA A 612 -3.13 8.11 -22.91
C ALA A 612 -4.62 7.96 -23.19
N ALA A 613 -5.48 8.53 -22.35
CA ALA A 613 -6.93 8.45 -22.51
C ALA A 613 -7.40 9.20 -23.75
N ASN A 614 -6.86 10.39 -24.03
CA ASN A 614 -7.16 11.12 -25.27
C ASN A 614 -6.70 10.35 -26.50
N ARG A 615 -5.50 9.75 -26.47
CA ARG A 615 -5.01 8.92 -27.59
C ARG A 615 -5.87 7.68 -27.82
N LEU A 616 -6.30 7.01 -26.75
CA LEU A 616 -7.11 5.79 -26.83
C LEU A 616 -8.55 6.05 -27.28
N TRP A 617 -9.19 7.07 -26.70
CA TRP A 617 -10.65 7.23 -26.78
C TRP A 617 -11.10 8.48 -27.54
N ASN A 618 -10.20 9.44 -27.78
CA ASN A 618 -10.44 10.63 -28.60
C ASN A 618 -9.38 10.76 -29.72
N PRO A 619 -9.18 9.74 -30.57
CA PRO A 619 -8.13 9.77 -31.58
C PRO A 619 -8.32 10.98 -32.51
N PRO A 620 -7.24 11.71 -32.88
CA PRO A 620 -7.35 12.82 -33.82
C PRO A 620 -7.95 12.33 -35.15
N ALA A 621 -8.80 13.15 -35.76
CA ALA A 621 -9.48 12.79 -37.00
C ALA A 621 -8.48 12.35 -38.08
N GLY A 622 -8.55 11.08 -38.49
CA GLY A 622 -7.69 10.50 -39.53
C GLY A 622 -6.89 9.24 -39.15
N THR A 623 -6.95 8.76 -37.90
CA THR A 623 -6.21 7.58 -37.42
C THR A 623 -7.05 6.30 -37.26
N LEU A 624 -8.20 6.19 -37.94
CA LEU A 624 -8.87 4.90 -38.05
C LEU A 624 -8.04 3.97 -38.96
N PRO A 625 -7.70 2.74 -38.53
CA PRO A 625 -7.17 1.75 -39.45
C PRO A 625 -8.24 1.47 -40.51
N ALA A 626 -7.82 1.37 -41.77
CA ALA A 626 -8.69 0.89 -42.84
C ALA A 626 -9.29 -0.47 -42.40
N PRO A 627 -10.60 -0.69 -42.62
CA PRO A 627 -11.23 -1.94 -42.22
C PRO A 627 -10.52 -3.12 -42.90
N ALA A 628 -10.10 -4.10 -42.10
CA ALA A 628 -9.66 -5.41 -42.55
C ALA A 628 -10.83 -6.40 -42.43
#